data_AF-A0AAW1UAT2-F1
#
_entry.id   AF-A0AAW1UAT2-F1
#
_cell.length_a   1.000
_cell.length_b   1.000
_cell.length_c   1.000
_cell.angle_alpha   90.00
_cell.angle_beta   90.00
_cell.angle_gamma   90.00
#
_symmetry.space_group_name_H-M   'P 1'
#
loop_
_entity.id
_entity.type
_entity.pdbx_description
1 polymer ?
#
loop_
_entity_poly.entity_id
_entity_poly.type
_entity_poly.pdbx_seq_one_letter_code
_entity_poly.pdbx_strand_id
1 'polypeptide(L)'
;DINSHNEWTQSRINTDENDVQHIIKCFKSCSPFALNGECVLRNIVTGELAEESTSRCLLNVKENGEALLTTYEKERFSQETKKLSDRIQKTKFFNFKETPSKSNKNAPNKKLQDVTDITIFQKSFMTASERGLNTRILASYELLNYCKYLFDSDGFYRKSPKSQLLVEVEKNYNCGTSSQKDVINLNAFKVYIIDGMALVYKIQLKKFNTFGDFAEVFFKKIMEFYALPG
;
A
#
# COMPACT_ATOMS: atom_id res chain seq x y z
N ASP A 1 14.38 -25.34 -45.22
CA ASP A 1 14.78 -23.93 -45.06
C ASP A 1 14.10 -23.28 -43.87
N ILE A 2 14.85 -23.11 -42.79
CA ILE A 2 14.44 -22.44 -41.54
C ILE A 2 14.65 -20.91 -41.64
N ASN A 3 15.13 -20.42 -42.79
CA ASN A 3 15.74 -19.09 -42.93
C ASN A 3 14.82 -17.97 -43.41
N SER A 4 13.54 -17.96 -42.99
CA SER A 4 12.71 -16.76 -43.22
C SER A 4 11.61 -16.63 -42.17
N HIS A 5 11.99 -16.66 -40.90
CA HIS A 5 11.08 -16.26 -39.85
C HIS A 5 10.92 -14.73 -39.91
N ASN A 6 9.70 -14.24 -40.11
CA ASN A 6 9.39 -12.82 -40.38
C ASN A 6 9.95 -11.85 -39.31
N GLU A 7 10.14 -12.35 -38.09
CA GLU A 7 10.74 -11.62 -36.97
C GLU A 7 12.21 -11.22 -37.18
N TRP A 8 12.94 -11.89 -38.08
CA TRP A 8 14.36 -11.62 -38.34
C TRP A 8 14.58 -10.69 -39.54
N THR A 9 13.49 -10.13 -40.08
CA THR A 9 13.60 -9.16 -41.17
C THR A 9 14.17 -7.85 -40.63
N GLN A 10 15.04 -7.21 -41.42
CA GLN A 10 15.65 -5.93 -41.03
C GLN A 10 14.61 -4.86 -40.72
N SER A 11 13.46 -4.89 -41.41
CA SER A 11 12.34 -3.99 -41.12
C SER A 11 11.82 -4.18 -39.70
N ARG A 12 11.62 -5.43 -39.26
CA ARG A 12 11.11 -5.74 -37.92
C ARG A 12 12.09 -5.36 -36.83
N ILE A 13 13.37 -5.69 -37.02
CA ILE A 13 14.47 -5.29 -36.12
C ILE A 13 14.52 -3.76 -35.95
N ASN A 14 14.39 -3.01 -37.06
CA ASN A 14 14.40 -1.54 -37.00
C ASN A 14 13.16 -0.97 -36.30
N THR A 15 11.99 -1.60 -36.44
CA THR A 15 10.77 -1.21 -35.72
C THR A 15 10.92 -1.46 -34.23
N ASP A 16 11.38 -2.64 -33.84
CA ASP A 16 11.56 -3.00 -32.43
C ASP A 16 12.60 -2.10 -31.75
N GLU A 17 13.71 -1.77 -32.43
CA GLU A 17 14.69 -0.81 -31.92
C GLU A 17 14.05 0.58 -31.75
N ASN A 18 13.25 1.05 -32.71
CA ASN A 18 12.52 2.31 -32.57
C ASN A 18 11.55 2.29 -31.38
N ASP A 19 10.82 1.20 -31.19
CA ASP A 19 9.88 1.03 -30.07
C ASP A 19 10.64 1.05 -28.73
N VAL A 20 11.78 0.37 -28.65
CA VAL A 20 12.67 0.42 -27.48
C VAL A 20 13.18 1.84 -27.22
N GLN A 21 13.62 2.56 -28.26
CA GLN A 21 14.04 3.96 -28.14
C GLN A 21 12.88 4.86 -27.69
N HIS A 22 11.65 4.60 -28.14
CA HIS A 22 10.45 5.29 -27.67
C HIS A 22 10.18 5.02 -26.18
N ILE A 23 10.30 3.78 -25.73
CA ILE A 23 10.16 3.41 -24.31
C ILE A 23 11.23 4.12 -23.47
N ILE A 24 12.50 4.07 -23.90
CA ILE A 24 13.62 4.74 -23.22
C ILE A 24 13.38 6.25 -23.15
N LYS A 25 12.93 6.87 -24.24
CA LYS A 25 12.61 8.30 -24.29
C LYS A 25 11.49 8.64 -23.32
N CYS A 26 10.45 7.81 -23.23
CA CYS A 26 9.35 7.96 -22.27
C CYS A 26 9.86 7.92 -20.82
N PHE A 27 10.67 6.91 -20.46
CA PHE A 27 11.26 6.83 -19.12
C PHE A 27 12.19 8.01 -18.80
N LYS A 28 12.96 8.49 -19.78
CA LYS A 28 13.80 9.69 -19.61
C LYS A 28 12.97 10.97 -19.40
N SER A 29 11.81 11.09 -20.05
CA SER A 29 10.89 12.20 -19.81
C SER A 29 10.15 12.09 -18.47
N CYS A 30 9.88 10.86 -18.01
CA CYS A 30 9.32 10.57 -16.71
C CYS A 30 10.42 10.43 -15.67
N SER A 31 11.18 11.51 -15.39
CA SER A 31 12.07 11.51 -14.24
C SER A 31 11.22 11.61 -12.96
N PRO A 32 11.09 10.54 -12.15
CA PRO A 32 10.22 10.55 -10.96
C PRO A 32 10.72 11.52 -9.87
N PHE A 33 11.90 12.10 -10.06
CA PHE A 33 12.53 13.08 -9.16
C PHE A 33 12.83 14.41 -9.85
N ALA A 34 12.30 14.67 -11.05
CA ALA A 34 12.43 15.99 -11.66
C ALA A 34 11.71 17.03 -10.79
N LEU A 35 12.46 18.00 -10.29
CA LEU A 35 11.99 19.06 -9.38
C LEU A 35 11.11 20.12 -10.05
N ASN A 36 10.72 19.91 -11.30
CA ASN A 36 10.29 20.98 -12.20
C ASN A 36 8.78 20.99 -12.48
N GLY A 37 7.97 20.32 -11.65
CA GLY A 37 6.51 20.27 -11.80
C GLY A 37 5.76 20.43 -10.48
N GLU A 38 4.45 20.68 -10.54
CA GLU A 38 3.56 20.61 -9.38
C GLU A 38 3.56 19.18 -8.81
N CYS A 39 4.41 18.94 -7.81
CA CYS A 39 4.53 17.64 -7.16
C CYS A 39 3.42 17.46 -6.13
N VAL A 40 2.38 16.72 -6.50
CA VAL A 40 1.38 16.23 -5.55
C VAL A 40 2.04 15.20 -4.63
N LEU A 41 2.01 15.43 -3.32
CA LEU A 41 2.59 14.46 -2.38
C LEU A 41 1.75 13.18 -2.37
N ARG A 42 2.42 12.03 -2.40
CA ARG A 42 1.78 10.72 -2.34
C ARG A 42 2.26 9.93 -1.14
N ASN A 43 1.32 9.35 -0.40
CA ASN A 43 1.65 8.38 0.63
C ASN A 43 2.16 7.09 -0.02
N ILE A 44 3.40 6.70 0.27
CA ILE A 44 4.05 5.51 -0.32
C ILE A 44 3.35 4.20 0.10
N VAL A 45 2.81 4.18 1.31
CA VAL A 45 2.14 3.01 1.90
C VAL A 45 0.73 2.87 1.35
N THR A 46 -0.12 3.87 1.58
CA THR A 46 -1.55 3.83 1.22
C THR A 46 -1.80 4.14 -0.26
N GLY A 47 -0.87 4.85 -0.91
CA GLY A 47 -1.02 5.30 -2.29
C GLY A 47 -1.87 6.55 -2.45
N GLU A 48 -2.39 7.11 -1.35
CA GLU A 48 -3.25 8.30 -1.34
C GLU A 48 -2.47 9.56 -1.70
N LEU A 49 -3.12 10.42 -2.47
CA LEU A 49 -2.61 11.75 -2.82
C LEU A 49 -3.00 12.76 -1.73
N ALA A 50 -2.08 13.63 -1.36
CA ALA A 50 -2.33 14.72 -0.44
C ALA A 50 -3.15 15.82 -1.13
N GLU A 51 -4.10 16.41 -0.39
CA GLU A 51 -4.69 17.68 -0.81
C GLU A 51 -3.62 18.77 -0.90
N GLU A 52 -3.89 19.82 -1.69
CA GLU A 52 -2.97 20.94 -1.89
C GLU A 52 -2.58 21.62 -0.56
N SER A 53 -3.55 21.80 0.35
CA SER A 53 -3.34 22.35 1.69
C SER A 53 -2.37 21.51 2.53
N THR A 54 -2.52 20.18 2.46
CA THR A 54 -1.67 19.21 3.17
C THR A 54 -0.29 19.17 2.53
N SER A 55 -0.20 19.21 1.20
CA SER A 55 1.07 19.28 0.47
C SER A 55 1.85 20.53 0.82
N ARG A 56 1.20 21.71 0.80
CA ARG A 56 1.83 22.98 1.20
C ARG A 56 2.30 22.96 2.65
N CYS A 57 1.51 22.40 3.58
CA CYS A 57 1.92 22.30 4.98
C CYS A 57 3.12 21.36 5.18
N LEU A 58 3.09 20.17 4.58
CA LEU A 58 4.16 19.18 4.71
C LEU A 58 5.46 19.61 4.03
N LEU A 59 5.39 20.26 2.87
CA LEU A 59 6.56 20.77 2.16
C LEU A 59 7.23 21.93 2.89
N ASN A 60 6.47 22.75 3.61
CA ASN A 60 6.98 23.93 4.34
C ASN A 60 6.97 23.71 5.87
N VAL A 61 7.13 22.46 6.33
CA VAL A 61 6.95 22.12 7.74
C VAL A 61 7.93 22.85 8.65
N LYS A 62 9.15 23.07 8.14
CA LYS A 62 10.22 23.74 8.87
C LYS A 62 9.90 25.22 9.03
N GLU A 63 9.59 25.90 7.93
CA GLU A 63 9.26 27.32 7.88
C GLU A 63 8.03 27.62 8.75
N ASN A 64 7.01 26.75 8.69
CA ASN A 64 5.83 26.87 9.54
C ASN A 64 6.17 26.71 11.02
N GLY A 65 7.06 25.78 11.38
CA GLY A 65 7.51 25.57 12.76
C GLY A 65 8.33 26.74 13.30
N GLU A 66 9.24 27.27 12.48
CA GLU A 66 10.04 28.45 12.82
C GLU A 66 9.14 29.68 13.04
N ALA A 67 8.15 29.90 12.17
CA ALA A 67 7.19 30.99 12.35
C ALA A 67 6.37 30.88 13.65
N LEU A 68 5.97 29.67 14.04
CA LEU A 68 5.29 29.42 15.31
C LEU A 68 6.20 29.70 16.52
N LEU A 69 7.48 29.34 16.44
CA LEU A 69 8.46 29.63 17.48
C LEU A 69 8.67 31.15 17.62
N THR A 70 8.91 31.85 16.51
CA THR A 70 9.08 33.31 16.52
C THR A 70 7.85 34.01 17.11
N THR A 71 6.65 33.52 16.79
CA THR A 71 5.40 34.05 17.37
C THR A 71 5.36 33.83 18.88
N TYR A 72 5.71 32.63 19.35
CA TYR A 72 5.77 32.32 20.77
C TYR A 72 6.76 33.22 21.52
N GLU A 73 7.98 33.38 20.97
CA GLU A 73 9.01 34.21 21.60
C GLU A 73 8.57 35.67 21.71
N LYS A 74 7.97 36.19 20.63
CA LYS A 74 7.46 37.56 20.58
C LYS A 74 6.33 37.79 21.59
N GLU A 75 5.36 36.87 21.67
CA GLU A 75 4.22 36.99 22.57
C GLU A 75 4.60 36.88 24.06
N ARG A 76 5.59 36.02 24.39
CA ARG A 76 5.92 35.70 25.79
C ARG A 76 7.08 36.50 26.35
N PHE A 77 8.10 36.80 25.55
CA PHE A 77 9.34 37.43 26.02
C PHE A 77 9.47 38.88 25.56
N SER A 78 9.11 39.21 24.32
CA SER A 78 9.32 40.57 23.80
C SER A 78 8.17 41.51 24.14
N GLN A 79 6.93 41.07 23.94
CA GLN A 79 5.74 41.90 24.11
C GLN A 79 4.97 41.60 25.40
N GLU A 80 5.31 40.50 26.09
CA GLU A 80 4.67 40.02 27.33
C GLU A 80 3.13 40.01 27.29
N THR A 81 2.54 39.83 26.10
CA THR A 81 1.09 39.85 25.90
C THR A 81 0.41 38.63 26.53
N LYS A 82 1.18 37.57 26.76
CA LYS A 82 0.70 36.35 27.42
C LYS A 82 1.78 35.83 28.39
N LYS A 83 1.37 35.16 29.49
CA LYS A 83 2.30 34.70 30.56
C LYS A 83 3.04 33.43 30.17
N LEU A 84 4.30 33.26 30.54
CA LEU A 84 5.03 32.02 30.19
C LEU A 84 4.31 30.72 30.62
N SER A 85 3.50 30.76 31.69
CA SER A 85 2.73 29.63 32.19
C SER A 85 1.42 29.33 31.44
N ASP A 86 0.94 30.21 30.55
CA ASP A 86 -0.31 29.91 29.85
C ASP A 86 -0.10 28.79 28.84
N ARG A 87 -1.11 27.93 28.75
CA ARG A 87 -1.12 26.77 27.86
C ARG A 87 -0.85 27.17 26.41
N ILE A 88 0.14 26.51 25.79
CA ILE A 88 0.38 26.58 24.35
C ILE A 88 -0.77 25.86 23.65
N GLN A 89 -1.46 26.56 22.75
CA GLN A 89 -2.55 25.95 21.99
C GLN A 89 -1.99 24.90 21.04
N LYS A 90 -2.67 23.75 20.97
CA LYS A 90 -2.29 22.70 20.03
C LYS A 90 -2.67 23.13 18.63
N THR A 91 -1.68 23.32 17.77
CA THR A 91 -1.90 23.54 16.35
C THR A 91 -2.29 22.22 15.68
N LYS A 92 -3.35 22.23 14.87
CA LYS A 92 -3.74 21.06 14.09
C LYS A 92 -2.72 20.84 12.97
N PHE A 93 -2.08 19.68 12.97
CA PHE A 93 -1.05 19.34 11.99
C PHE A 93 -1.68 18.58 10.82
N PHE A 94 -1.57 19.13 9.61
CA PHE A 94 -2.12 18.48 8.41
C PHE A 94 -1.38 17.19 8.12
N ASN A 95 -2.13 16.09 8.05
CA ASN A 95 -1.60 14.76 7.75
C ASN A 95 -2.55 14.02 6.79
N PHE A 96 -2.05 12.95 6.17
CA PHE A 96 -2.83 12.12 5.23
C PHE A 96 -4.04 11.40 5.86
N LYS A 97 -4.16 11.35 7.20
CA LYS A 97 -5.32 10.73 7.89
C LYS A 97 -6.48 11.72 8.04
N GLU A 98 -6.17 13.01 8.09
CA GLU A 98 -7.13 14.08 8.33
C GLU A 98 -7.60 14.75 7.05
N THR A 99 -6.99 14.45 5.90
CA THR A 99 -7.60 14.76 4.60
C THR A 99 -8.96 14.07 4.59
N PRO A 100 -10.08 14.83 4.67
CA PRO A 100 -11.35 14.23 4.32
C PRO A 100 -11.15 13.74 2.89
N SER A 101 -11.68 12.57 2.55
CA SER A 101 -11.81 12.17 1.15
C SER A 101 -12.76 13.16 0.48
N LYS A 102 -12.32 14.38 0.20
CA LYS A 102 -12.95 15.22 -0.77
C LYS A 102 -12.62 14.52 -2.07
N SER A 103 -13.53 13.64 -2.47
CA SER A 103 -13.80 13.40 -3.88
C SER A 103 -13.68 14.76 -4.55
N ASN A 104 -12.60 14.98 -5.28
CA ASN A 104 -12.43 16.17 -6.08
C ASN A 104 -13.72 16.34 -6.87
N LYS A 105 -14.52 17.36 -6.54
CA LYS A 105 -15.81 17.60 -7.23
C LYS A 105 -15.60 17.93 -8.73
N ASN A 106 -14.35 18.15 -9.13
CA ASN A 106 -13.92 18.42 -10.50
C ASN A 106 -13.02 17.32 -11.10
N ALA A 107 -12.70 16.25 -10.35
CA ALA A 107 -12.26 15.02 -11.01
C ALA A 107 -13.54 14.32 -11.49
N PRO A 108 -13.59 13.74 -12.71
CA PRO A 108 -14.72 12.89 -13.07
C PRO A 108 -14.88 11.89 -11.93
N ASN A 109 -16.03 11.94 -11.26
CA ASN A 109 -16.34 11.06 -10.13
C ASN A 109 -15.84 9.66 -10.49
N LYS A 110 -14.89 9.06 -9.76
CA LYS A 110 -14.35 7.72 -10.09
C LYS A 110 -15.48 6.71 -10.36
N LYS A 111 -16.60 6.86 -9.63
CA LYS A 111 -17.85 6.12 -9.84
C LYS A 111 -18.52 6.39 -11.20
N LEU A 112 -18.54 7.63 -11.67
CA LEU A 112 -19.10 8.01 -12.97
C LEU A 112 -18.24 7.49 -14.12
N GLN A 113 -16.91 7.54 -13.98
CA GLN A 113 -15.95 7.05 -14.95
C GLN A 113 -15.99 5.51 -15.04
N ASP A 114 -16.11 4.82 -13.90
CA ASP A 114 -16.32 3.37 -13.86
C ASP A 114 -17.63 2.94 -14.53
N VAL A 115 -18.73 3.67 -14.32
CA VAL A 115 -20.02 3.40 -14.97
C VAL A 115 -19.93 3.63 -16.48
N THR A 116 -19.27 4.69 -16.94
CA THR A 116 -19.07 4.92 -18.39
C THR A 116 -18.21 3.84 -19.03
N ASP A 117 -17.15 3.40 -18.36
CA ASP A 117 -16.25 2.38 -18.91
C ASP A 117 -16.91 0.99 -18.95
N ILE A 118 -17.70 0.63 -17.94
CA ILE A 118 -18.54 -0.58 -17.97
C ILE A 118 -19.56 -0.48 -19.12
N THR A 119 -20.16 0.70 -19.32
CA THR A 119 -21.12 0.92 -20.41
C THR A 119 -20.46 0.79 -21.77
N ILE A 120 -19.25 1.34 -21.96
CA ILE A 120 -18.46 1.20 -23.20
C ILE A 120 -18.13 -0.27 -23.44
N PHE A 121 -17.63 -0.98 -22.42
CA PHE A 121 -17.33 -2.41 -22.51
C PHE A 121 -18.56 -3.23 -22.91
N GLN A 122 -19.70 -3.01 -22.25
CA GLN A 122 -20.96 -3.68 -22.57
C GLN A 122 -21.42 -3.40 -24.00
N LYS A 123 -21.40 -2.14 -24.44
CA LYS A 123 -21.78 -1.76 -25.81
C LYS A 123 -20.89 -2.41 -26.86
N SER A 124 -19.57 -2.50 -26.61
CA SER A 124 -18.63 -3.17 -27.50
C SER A 124 -18.97 -4.65 -27.67
N PHE A 125 -19.28 -5.35 -26.58
CA PHE A 125 -19.70 -6.76 -26.62
C PHE A 125 -21.04 -6.95 -27.32
N MET A 126 -22.05 -6.10 -27.03
CA MET A 126 -23.35 -6.17 -27.68
C MET A 126 -23.24 -5.95 -29.19
N THR A 127 -22.51 -4.91 -29.60
CA THR A 127 -22.30 -4.58 -31.02
C THR A 127 -21.55 -5.70 -31.75
N ALA A 128 -20.55 -6.30 -31.10
CA ALA A 128 -19.82 -7.43 -31.67
C ALA A 128 -20.72 -8.67 -31.83
N SER A 129 -21.56 -8.96 -30.84
CA SER A 129 -22.53 -10.06 -30.90
C SER A 129 -23.55 -9.85 -32.01
N GLU A 130 -24.10 -8.65 -32.17
CA GLU A 130 -25.05 -8.31 -33.23
C GLU A 130 -24.42 -8.42 -34.63
N ARG A 131 -23.12 -8.17 -34.75
CA ARG A 131 -22.36 -8.29 -36.00
C ARG A 131 -21.81 -9.70 -36.25
N GLY A 132 -22.11 -10.67 -35.39
CA GLY A 132 -21.63 -12.05 -35.51
C GLY A 132 -20.11 -12.21 -35.27
N LEU A 133 -19.47 -11.23 -34.62
CA LEU A 133 -18.05 -11.31 -34.25
C LEU A 133 -17.87 -12.23 -33.04
N ASN A 134 -16.77 -12.98 -33.04
CA ASN A 134 -16.46 -13.87 -31.93
C ASN A 134 -16.06 -13.06 -30.69
N THR A 135 -16.92 -13.08 -29.67
CA THR A 135 -16.73 -12.37 -28.41
C THR A 135 -15.51 -12.85 -27.61
N ARG A 136 -15.04 -14.09 -27.81
CA ARG A 136 -13.80 -14.59 -27.17
C ARG A 136 -12.57 -13.90 -27.73
N ILE A 137 -12.56 -13.63 -29.04
CA ILE A 137 -11.48 -12.89 -29.71
C ILE A 137 -11.55 -11.42 -29.30
N LEU A 138 -12.75 -10.84 -29.18
CA LEU A 138 -12.89 -9.48 -28.69
C LEU A 138 -12.36 -9.33 -27.24
N ALA A 139 -12.59 -10.33 -26.39
CA ALA A 139 -12.11 -10.35 -25.01
C ALA A 139 -10.58 -10.46 -24.88
N SER A 140 -9.85 -10.82 -25.95
CA SER A 140 -8.38 -10.84 -25.95
C SER A 140 -7.74 -9.49 -26.25
N TYR A 141 -8.53 -8.45 -26.58
CA TYR A 141 -8.04 -7.09 -26.82
C TYR A 141 -8.40 -6.15 -25.68
N GLU A 142 -7.57 -5.12 -25.48
CA GLU A 142 -7.89 -4.04 -24.55
C GLU A 142 -8.99 -3.15 -25.15
N LEU A 143 -10.20 -3.24 -24.59
CA LEU A 143 -11.38 -2.49 -25.07
C LEU A 143 -11.52 -1.11 -24.42
N LEU A 144 -10.64 -0.77 -23.49
CA LEU A 144 -10.60 0.50 -22.78
C LEU A 144 -9.29 1.20 -23.09
N ASN A 145 -9.28 2.53 -23.01
CA ASN A 145 -8.08 3.34 -23.23
C ASN A 145 -6.96 3.11 -22.18
N TYR A 146 -7.23 2.33 -21.14
CA TYR A 146 -6.26 1.94 -20.12
C TYR A 146 -6.65 0.60 -19.50
N CYS A 147 -5.64 -0.20 -19.12
CA CYS A 147 -5.86 -1.50 -18.50
C CYS A 147 -6.29 -1.34 -17.03
N LYS A 148 -7.60 -1.31 -16.78
CA LYS A 148 -8.19 -1.22 -15.43
C LYS A 148 -7.74 -2.29 -14.44
N TYR A 149 -7.27 -3.42 -14.95
CA TYR A 149 -6.76 -4.50 -14.11
C TYR A 149 -5.38 -4.19 -13.55
N LEU A 150 -4.57 -3.46 -14.31
CA LEU A 150 -3.20 -3.12 -13.96
C LEU A 150 -3.07 -1.72 -13.36
N PHE A 151 -3.92 -0.76 -13.76
CA PHE A 151 -3.80 0.64 -13.38
C PHE A 151 -5.09 1.17 -12.74
N ASP A 152 -4.94 2.01 -11.72
CA ASP A 152 -6.04 2.77 -11.13
C ASP A 152 -6.40 3.97 -12.00
N SER A 153 -7.54 4.61 -11.75
CA SER A 153 -8.00 5.80 -12.50
C SER A 153 -7.00 6.95 -12.53
N ASP A 154 -6.08 6.97 -11.57
CA ASP A 154 -5.04 7.99 -11.41
C ASP A 154 -3.75 7.64 -12.18
N GLY A 155 -3.77 6.55 -12.99
CA GLY A 155 -2.65 6.12 -13.84
C GLY A 155 -1.57 5.31 -13.12
N PHE A 156 -1.72 5.03 -11.83
CA PHE A 156 -0.76 4.25 -11.04
C PHE A 156 -1.09 2.76 -11.02
N TYR A 157 -0.07 1.90 -10.86
CA TYR A 157 -0.27 0.46 -10.79
C TYR A 157 -1.18 0.06 -9.60
N ARG A 158 -2.22 -0.74 -9.85
CA ARG A 158 -3.10 -1.28 -8.81
C ARG A 158 -2.32 -2.24 -7.93
N LYS A 159 -2.25 -1.94 -6.63
CA LYS A 159 -1.79 -2.91 -5.65
C LYS A 159 -2.90 -3.94 -5.46
N SER A 160 -2.63 -5.20 -5.78
CA SER A 160 -3.55 -6.27 -5.39
C SER A 160 -3.60 -6.35 -3.87
N PRO A 161 -4.79 -6.49 -3.25
CA PRO A 161 -4.86 -6.77 -1.83
C PRO A 161 -4.20 -8.14 -1.60
N LYS A 162 -3.04 -8.17 -0.92
CA LYS A 162 -2.31 -9.41 -0.60
C LYS A 162 -3.20 -10.48 0.03
N SER A 163 -4.26 -10.07 0.74
CA SER A 163 -5.28 -10.96 1.30
C SER A 163 -6.04 -11.77 0.24
N GLN A 164 -6.33 -11.20 -0.92
CA GLN A 164 -6.98 -11.94 -2.02
C GLN A 164 -6.04 -12.95 -2.67
N LEU A 165 -4.74 -12.65 -2.75
CA LEU A 165 -3.76 -13.62 -3.25
C LEU A 165 -3.72 -14.88 -2.38
N LEU A 166 -3.76 -14.73 -1.06
CA LEU A 166 -3.79 -15.87 -0.14
C LEU A 166 -5.04 -16.73 -0.37
N VAL A 167 -6.22 -16.11 -0.47
CA VAL A 167 -7.50 -16.80 -0.72
C VAL A 167 -7.47 -17.55 -2.05
N GLU A 168 -6.88 -16.95 -3.08
CA GLU A 168 -6.84 -17.57 -4.41
C GLU A 168 -5.74 -18.64 -4.52
N VAL A 169 -4.64 -18.51 -3.77
CA VAL A 169 -3.66 -19.58 -3.57
C VAL A 169 -4.31 -20.74 -2.82
N GLU A 170 -5.05 -20.49 -1.75
CA GLU A 170 -5.78 -21.52 -0.99
C GLU A 170 -6.82 -22.24 -1.87
N LYS A 171 -7.57 -21.52 -2.70
CA LYS A 171 -8.54 -22.10 -3.64
C LYS A 171 -7.89 -22.94 -4.74
N ASN A 172 -6.75 -22.50 -5.26
CA ASN A 172 -6.06 -23.17 -6.36
C ASN A 172 -4.96 -24.11 -5.88
N TYR A 173 -4.77 -24.25 -4.56
CA TYR A 173 -3.96 -25.29 -3.96
C TYR A 173 -4.70 -26.62 -4.12
N ASN A 174 -4.63 -27.17 -5.33
CA ASN A 174 -4.84 -28.58 -5.53
C ASN A 174 -3.72 -29.28 -4.76
N CYS A 175 -4.03 -29.68 -3.52
CA CYS A 175 -3.28 -30.68 -2.80
C CYS A 175 -3.40 -31.97 -3.62
N GLY A 176 -2.56 -32.07 -4.66
CA GLY A 176 -2.23 -33.34 -5.25
C GLY A 176 -1.74 -34.19 -4.09
N THR A 177 -2.37 -35.34 -3.93
CA THR A 177 -1.89 -36.42 -3.08
C THR A 177 -0.55 -36.90 -3.63
N SER A 178 0.51 -36.10 -3.48
CA SER A 178 1.88 -36.55 -3.59
C SER A 178 2.20 -37.22 -2.27
N SER A 179 1.95 -38.52 -2.24
CA SER A 179 2.81 -39.54 -1.65
C SER A 179 3.57 -39.13 -0.37
N GLN A 180 3.10 -39.69 0.74
CA GLN A 180 3.90 -40.15 1.89
C GLN A 180 5.41 -40.29 1.59
N LYS A 181 6.21 -39.78 2.54
CA LYS A 181 7.70 -39.71 2.65
C LYS A 181 8.12 -38.24 2.49
N ASP A 182 7.96 -37.39 3.49
CA ASP A 182 8.78 -37.43 4.71
C ASP A 182 7.96 -37.09 5.96
N VAL A 183 7.60 -38.13 6.72
CA VAL A 183 7.18 -37.93 8.11
C VAL A 183 8.46 -37.62 8.89
N ILE A 184 8.82 -36.34 8.96
CA ILE A 184 9.73 -35.84 9.99
C ILE A 184 9.17 -36.37 11.31
N ASN A 185 9.98 -37.09 12.07
CA ASN A 185 9.59 -37.68 13.35
C ASN A 185 9.29 -36.56 14.35
N LEU A 186 8.07 -36.03 14.30
CA LEU A 186 7.57 -34.92 15.11
C LEU A 186 7.53 -35.26 16.61
N ASN A 187 7.72 -36.53 16.98
CA ASN A 187 7.81 -36.95 18.38
C ASN A 187 9.12 -36.53 19.06
N ALA A 188 10.11 -36.00 18.33
CA ALA A 188 11.39 -35.57 18.89
C ALA A 188 11.41 -34.10 19.37
N PHE A 189 10.43 -33.27 18.98
CA PHE A 189 10.42 -31.85 19.34
C PHE A 189 9.06 -31.43 19.91
N LYS A 190 8.95 -31.38 21.24
CA LYS A 190 7.83 -30.69 21.89
C LYS A 190 8.05 -29.19 21.78
N VAL A 191 7.33 -28.53 20.88
CA VAL A 191 7.29 -27.07 20.76
C VAL A 191 6.14 -26.56 21.62
N TYR A 192 6.45 -25.75 22.63
CA TYR A 192 5.46 -25.10 23.47
C TYR A 192 5.27 -23.65 23.05
N ILE A 193 4.04 -23.28 22.73
CA ILE A 193 3.66 -21.88 22.48
C ILE A 193 3.02 -21.35 23.75
N ILE A 194 3.61 -20.29 24.30
CA ILE A 194 3.14 -19.65 25.54
C ILE A 194 2.65 -18.24 25.21
N ASP A 195 1.39 -17.96 25.56
CA ASP A 195 0.88 -16.60 25.65
C ASP A 195 1.39 -15.95 26.96
N GLY A 196 2.45 -15.15 26.83
CA GLY A 196 3.04 -14.44 27.95
C GLY A 196 2.06 -13.47 28.61
N MET A 197 1.18 -12.82 27.84
CA MET A 197 0.30 -11.79 28.38
C MET A 197 -0.85 -12.40 29.21
N ALA A 198 -1.35 -13.56 28.79
CA ALA A 198 -2.28 -14.34 29.61
C ALA A 198 -1.67 -14.77 30.96
N LEU A 199 -0.39 -15.13 30.99
CA LEU A 199 0.34 -15.44 32.23
C LEU A 199 0.48 -14.21 33.14
N VAL A 200 0.79 -13.04 32.58
CA VAL A 200 0.88 -11.79 33.34
C VAL A 200 -0.46 -11.45 34.00
N TYR A 201 -1.58 -11.61 33.29
CA TYR A 201 -2.91 -11.39 33.87
C TYR A 201 -3.22 -12.34 35.03
N LYS A 202 -2.75 -13.60 34.97
CA LYS A 202 -2.89 -14.58 36.06
C LYS A 202 -2.04 -14.27 37.29
N ILE A 203 -0.94 -13.54 37.15
CA ILE A 203 0.01 -13.26 38.24
C ILE A 203 -0.40 -12.04 39.09
N GLN A 204 -1.38 -11.23 38.64
CA GLN A 204 -1.85 -10.03 39.37
C GLN A 204 -0.70 -9.10 39.78
N LEU A 205 -0.23 -8.29 38.83
CA LEU A 205 0.90 -7.35 38.98
C LEU A 205 0.86 -6.46 40.23
N LYS A 206 -0.34 -6.15 40.75
CA LYS A 206 -0.52 -5.30 41.95
C LYS A 206 0.02 -5.92 43.25
N LYS A 207 0.40 -7.19 43.24
CA LYS A 207 0.91 -7.91 44.42
C LYS A 207 2.43 -7.81 44.62
N PHE A 208 3.14 -7.19 43.68
CA PHE A 208 4.60 -7.13 43.70
C PHE A 208 5.07 -5.68 43.84
N ASN A 209 6.04 -5.45 44.72
CA ASN A 209 6.59 -4.11 45.00
C ASN A 209 7.72 -3.75 44.03
N THR A 210 8.41 -4.75 43.48
CA THR A 210 9.46 -4.55 42.49
C THR A 210 9.22 -5.43 41.25
N PHE A 211 9.81 -5.03 40.13
CA PHE A 211 9.81 -5.84 38.91
C PHE A 211 10.60 -7.15 39.10
N GLY A 212 11.62 -7.15 39.96
CA GLY A 212 12.42 -8.35 40.28
C GLY A 212 11.56 -9.46 40.88
N ASP A 213 10.75 -9.14 41.89
CA ASP A 213 9.85 -10.10 42.53
C ASP A 213 8.83 -10.69 41.53
N PHE A 214 8.33 -9.85 40.63
CA PHE A 214 7.44 -10.29 39.56
C PHE A 214 8.17 -11.20 38.55
N ALA A 215 9.37 -10.83 38.14
CA ALA A 215 10.15 -11.58 37.15
C ALA A 215 10.51 -12.99 37.67
N GLU A 216 10.86 -13.12 38.95
CA GLU A 216 11.10 -14.42 39.58
C GLU A 216 9.85 -15.31 39.59
N VAL A 217 8.68 -14.76 39.95
CA VAL A 217 7.41 -15.51 39.95
C VAL A 217 6.96 -15.86 38.54
N PHE A 218 7.13 -14.96 37.58
CA PHE A 218 6.81 -15.20 36.18
C PHE A 218 7.71 -16.30 35.60
N PHE A 219 9.01 -16.23 35.86
CA PHE A 219 9.96 -17.26 35.46
C PHE A 219 9.65 -18.62 36.11
N LYS A 220 9.34 -18.64 37.41
CA LYS A 220 8.94 -19.86 38.11
C LYS A 220 7.70 -20.51 37.49
N LYS A 221 6.67 -19.72 37.15
CA LYS A 221 5.48 -20.26 36.48
C LYS A 221 5.79 -20.82 35.10
N ILE A 222 6.62 -20.14 34.32
CA ILE A 222 7.07 -20.66 33.02
C ILE A 222 7.79 -22.00 33.22
N MET A 223 8.72 -22.09 34.17
CA MET A 223 9.46 -23.32 34.46
C MET A 223 8.57 -24.44 35.01
N GLU A 224 7.54 -24.15 35.81
CA GLU A 224 6.54 -25.14 36.26
C GLU A 224 5.76 -25.74 35.07
N PHE A 225 5.47 -24.96 34.03
CA PHE A 225 4.83 -25.49 32.80
C PHE A 225 5.77 -26.40 31.99
N TYR A 226 7.09 -26.20 32.09
CA TYR A 226 8.09 -27.02 31.41
C TYR A 226 8.58 -28.21 32.25
N ALA A 227 8.42 -28.15 33.57
CA ALA A 227 8.80 -29.20 34.52
C ALA A 227 7.58 -30.03 34.96
N LEU A 228 7.13 -30.95 34.09
CA LEU A 228 6.47 -32.16 34.56
C LEU A 228 7.42 -33.35 34.32
N PRO A 229 7.45 -34.32 35.26
CA PRO A 229 8.41 -35.41 35.29
C PRO A 229 8.25 -36.29 34.04
N GLY A 230 9.35 -36.97 33.67
CA GLY A 230 9.34 -37.98 32.61
C GLY A 230 8.25 -39.03 32.79
#